data_AF-V8P307-F1
#
_entry.id   AF-V8P307-F1
#
_cell.length_a   1.000
_cell.length_b   1.000
_cell.length_c   1.000
_cell.angle_alpha   90.00
_cell.angle_beta   90.00
_cell.angle_gamma   90.00
#
_symmetry.space_group_name_H-M   'P 1'
#
loop_
_entity.id
_entity.type
_entity.pdbx_description
1 polymer ?
#
loop_
_entity_poly.entity_id
_entity_poly.type
_entity_poly.pdbx_seq_one_letter_code
_entity_poly.pdbx_strand_id
1 'polypeptide(L)'
;MLVLSFLYTAMQQVLDNLSDLPNSMGAGDLDLIFLRGLMESPIVRSLAKAHERLEETKLEAVRDNNLELVQEILKDITHIAQQDSTAAELARILQEPHFQSLLETHDSVASKSYETPPPSPVLDPMFNNQPVPPDAVRMVGIRKTAGEHLGVTFRVERGELVIARILHGGMIDQQGLLHVGDIIKEVNGQEVGSDPRALQEVLKNASGSVVLKILPSYQEPHPPRQAHFDYDPVTDNLIPCKEAGLKFVAGDLLQIVNQDDPNWWQACHVEGGSAGLIPSQLLEEKRKAFVKRDLEVTPTSEFDRHELLIYEEVARMPPFRRKTLVLIGAQGVGRRSIKNKLIMSDQSQYGTTIPYTSRRPKEHEKTGQVYSFVTRSDMERDIKAGRYLEHGEYEGNLYGTKIDSIHEVVESGKMCILDVNPQAVKVLRTAEFVPYVVFIEAPDFETLRAMNKAALESGIATKQLTDADLKRTVDESCRIQRGYGHYFDLCLVNDNMERTFQQLQVALQKLYNESQWVPVSWVY
;
A
#
# COMPACT_ATOMS: atom_id res chain seq x y z
N MET A 1 -11.20 13.60 30.72
CA MET A 1 -11.53 13.14 32.09
C MET A 1 -13.04 13.02 32.36
N LEU A 2 -13.89 14.05 32.17
CA LEU A 2 -15.34 13.98 32.54
C LEU A 2 -16.29 13.37 31.48
N VAL A 3 -15.92 13.37 30.19
CA VAL A 3 -16.83 12.95 29.10
C VAL A 3 -16.95 11.42 28.98
N LEU A 4 -15.93 10.67 29.41
CA LEU A 4 -15.81 9.22 29.16
C LEU A 4 -16.26 8.33 30.32
N SER A 5 -16.18 8.80 31.58
CA SER A 5 -16.90 8.12 32.68
C SER A 5 -18.41 8.15 32.43
N PHE A 6 -18.89 9.23 31.82
CA PHE A 6 -20.27 9.37 31.38
C PHE A 6 -20.66 8.32 30.34
N LEU A 7 -19.75 7.93 29.45
CA LEU A 7 -20.04 6.95 28.40
C LEU A 7 -20.23 5.54 28.98
N TYR A 8 -19.36 5.11 29.90
CA TYR A 8 -19.49 3.79 30.54
C TYR A 8 -20.74 3.73 31.43
N THR A 9 -20.98 4.77 32.24
CA THR A 9 -22.20 4.86 33.05
C THR A 9 -23.44 4.92 32.16
N ALA A 10 -23.42 5.67 31.06
CA ALA A 10 -24.52 5.72 30.10
C ALA A 10 -24.75 4.38 29.39
N MET A 11 -23.69 3.66 29.00
CA MET A 11 -23.81 2.34 28.39
C MET A 11 -24.41 1.32 29.37
N GLN A 12 -24.04 1.38 30.65
CA GLN A 12 -24.60 0.51 31.67
C GLN A 12 -26.04 0.87 32.01
N GLN A 13 -26.35 2.16 32.06
CA GLN A 13 -27.70 2.68 32.28
C GLN A 13 -28.64 2.35 31.10
N VAL A 14 -28.13 2.35 29.86
CA VAL A 14 -28.86 1.85 28.68
C VAL A 14 -29.12 0.35 28.78
N LEU A 15 -28.16 -0.44 29.27
CA LEU A 15 -28.32 -1.87 29.47
C LEU A 15 -29.40 -2.19 30.53
N ASP A 16 -29.37 -1.46 31.65
CA ASP A 16 -30.32 -1.63 32.75
C ASP A 16 -31.74 -1.20 32.33
N ASN A 17 -31.86 -0.10 31.58
CA ASN A 17 -33.14 0.35 31.03
C ASN A 17 -33.71 -0.61 29.97
N LEU A 18 -32.85 -1.29 29.20
CA LEU A 18 -33.25 -2.34 28.24
C LEU A 18 -33.86 -3.58 28.91
N SER A 19 -33.57 -3.84 30.18
CA SER A 19 -34.21 -4.93 30.95
C SER A 19 -35.64 -4.60 31.41
N ASP A 20 -35.96 -3.31 31.58
CA ASP A 20 -37.20 -2.85 32.23
C ASP A 20 -38.25 -2.29 31.25
N LEU A 21 -37.99 -2.38 29.93
CA LEU A 21 -38.94 -1.91 28.91
C LEU A 21 -40.16 -2.85 28.81
N PRO A 22 -41.40 -2.38 29.04
CA PRO A 22 -42.60 -3.17 28.78
C PRO A 22 -42.75 -3.43 27.27
N ASN A 23 -43.23 -4.62 26.90
CA ASN A 23 -43.46 -5.12 25.52
C ASN A 23 -44.45 -4.28 24.65
N SER A 24 -44.67 -3.00 24.94
CA SER A 24 -45.65 -2.14 24.25
C SER A 24 -45.08 -0.90 23.57
N MET A 25 -43.75 -0.73 23.48
CA MET A 25 -43.17 0.29 22.60
C MET A 25 -42.67 -0.36 21.32
N GLY A 26 -43.21 0.06 20.16
CA GLY A 26 -43.02 -0.55 18.84
C GLY A 26 -41.61 -0.51 18.24
N ALA A 27 -40.57 -0.79 19.02
CA ALA A 27 -39.31 -1.31 18.52
C ALA A 27 -39.47 -2.83 18.33
N GLY A 28 -39.00 -3.38 17.21
CA GLY A 28 -39.09 -4.82 16.99
C GLY A 28 -38.25 -5.57 18.02
N ASP A 29 -38.80 -6.63 18.64
CA ASP A 29 -38.07 -7.46 19.61
C ASP A 29 -36.67 -7.88 19.13
N LEU A 30 -36.51 -8.06 17.81
CA LEU A 30 -35.23 -8.37 17.18
C LEU A 30 -34.17 -7.27 17.32
N ASP A 31 -34.55 -5.99 17.24
CA ASP A 31 -33.62 -4.86 17.32
C ASP A 31 -33.12 -4.69 18.76
N LEU A 32 -33.99 -4.94 19.75
CA LEU A 32 -33.64 -4.91 21.17
C LEU A 32 -32.72 -6.09 21.55
N ILE A 33 -32.99 -7.28 21.01
CA ILE A 33 -32.11 -8.45 21.17
C ILE A 33 -30.75 -8.21 20.51
N PHE A 34 -30.73 -7.60 19.31
CA PHE A 34 -29.50 -7.25 18.62
C PHE A 34 -28.67 -6.23 19.40
N LEU A 35 -29.28 -5.15 19.89
CA LEU A 35 -28.60 -4.14 20.69
C LEU A 35 -28.03 -4.72 21.99
N ARG A 36 -28.81 -5.57 22.68
CA ARG A 36 -28.35 -6.30 23.86
C ARG A 36 -27.16 -7.20 23.51
N GLY A 37 -27.24 -7.95 22.41
CA GLY A 37 -26.15 -8.82 21.95
C GLY A 37 -24.88 -8.07 21.57
N LEU A 38 -25.00 -6.88 20.98
CA LEU A 38 -23.87 -6.02 20.64
C LEU A 38 -23.19 -5.48 21.91
N MET A 39 -23.97 -5.04 22.89
CA MET A 39 -23.48 -4.45 24.14
C MET A 39 -22.93 -5.51 25.12
N GLU A 40 -23.47 -6.73 25.10
CA GLU A 40 -22.96 -7.86 25.85
C GLU A 40 -21.77 -8.55 25.15
N SER A 41 -21.41 -8.12 23.93
CA SER A 41 -20.31 -8.69 23.16
C SER A 41 -18.99 -8.63 23.94
N PRO A 42 -18.27 -9.77 24.04
CA PRO A 42 -16.93 -9.80 24.63
C PRO A 42 -15.96 -8.84 23.95
N ILE A 43 -16.18 -8.56 22.66
CA ILE A 43 -15.36 -7.63 21.87
C ILE A 43 -15.59 -6.20 22.34
N VAL A 44 -16.85 -5.76 22.47
CA VAL A 44 -17.17 -4.39 22.93
C VAL A 44 -16.69 -4.17 24.37
N ARG A 45 -16.86 -5.16 25.25
CA ARG A 45 -16.30 -5.12 26.61
C ARG A 45 -14.77 -5.13 26.63
N SER A 46 -14.14 -5.89 25.73
CA SER A 46 -12.69 -5.94 25.63
C SER A 46 -12.12 -4.69 24.99
N LEU A 47 -12.82 -4.05 24.06
CA LEU A 47 -12.45 -2.76 23.46
C LEU A 47 -12.53 -1.66 24.52
N ALA A 48 -13.59 -1.63 25.32
CA ALA A 48 -13.72 -0.71 26.44
C ALA A 48 -12.59 -0.90 27.46
N LYS A 49 -12.28 -2.14 27.85
CA LYS A 49 -11.17 -2.48 28.77
C LYS A 49 -9.78 -2.25 28.16
N ALA A 50 -9.63 -2.43 26.85
CA ALA A 50 -8.36 -2.19 26.14
C ALA A 50 -8.10 -0.69 26.02
N HIS A 51 -9.15 0.11 25.80
CA HIS A 51 -9.03 1.57 25.76
C HIS A 51 -8.73 2.15 27.14
N GLU A 52 -9.27 1.56 28.22
CA GLU A 52 -8.93 1.87 29.61
C GLU A 52 -7.47 1.51 29.95
N ARG A 53 -6.90 0.51 29.27
CA ARG A 53 -5.50 0.06 29.44
C ARG A 53 -4.49 0.79 28.56
N LEU A 54 -4.93 1.52 27.54
CA LEU A 54 -4.06 2.29 26.63
C LEU A 54 -3.77 3.71 27.14
N GLU A 55 -4.34 4.13 28.29
CA GLU A 55 -4.11 5.46 28.88
C GLU A 55 -2.91 5.56 29.87
N GLU A 56 -2.07 4.54 30.04
CA GLU A 56 -0.85 4.65 30.86
C GLU A 56 0.43 4.70 30.03
N THR A 57 0.70 5.86 29.41
CA THR A 57 2.01 6.55 29.48
C THR A 57 1.90 7.91 28.80
N LYS A 58 1.55 8.94 29.58
CA LYS A 58 1.87 10.31 29.19
C LYS A 58 3.40 10.45 29.24
N LEU A 59 4.04 10.43 28.08
CA LEU A 59 5.44 10.81 27.98
C LEU A 59 5.52 12.33 28.18
N GLU A 60 6.01 12.75 29.34
CA GLU A 60 6.32 14.15 29.63
C GLU A 60 7.82 14.36 29.44
N ALA A 61 8.19 15.44 28.74
CA ALA A 61 9.59 15.79 28.60
C ALA A 61 10.19 16.09 29.98
N VAL A 62 11.39 15.55 30.24
CA VAL A 62 12.05 15.73 31.55
C VAL A 62 12.43 17.20 31.77
N ARG A 63 12.81 17.91 30.70
CA ARG A 63 13.12 19.35 30.62
C ARG A 63 12.89 19.86 29.20
N ASP A 64 12.92 21.16 29.00
CA ASP A 64 12.70 21.87 27.72
C ASP A 64 13.87 22.81 27.35
N ASN A 65 14.98 22.75 28.09
CA ASN A 65 16.12 23.66 27.93
C ASN A 65 17.49 22.95 27.97
N ASN A 66 17.58 21.76 27.37
CA ASN A 66 18.80 20.97 27.35
C ASN A 66 19.93 21.63 26.54
N LEU A 67 19.63 22.43 25.52
CA LEU A 67 20.63 23.14 24.73
C LEU A 67 21.38 24.18 25.57
N GLU A 68 20.66 24.96 26.38
CA GLU A 68 21.26 25.92 27.32
C GLU A 68 22.16 25.21 28.33
N LEU A 69 21.70 24.08 28.87
CA LEU A 69 22.46 23.26 29.81
C LEU A 69 23.77 22.77 29.20
N VAL A 70 23.76 22.31 27.94
CA VAL A 70 24.98 21.89 27.25
C VAL A 70 25.93 23.06 27.00
N GLN A 71 25.43 24.26 26.71
CA GLN A 71 26.28 25.45 26.58
C GLN A 71 26.95 25.83 27.91
N GLU A 72 26.24 25.72 29.04
CA GLU A 72 26.84 25.91 30.37
C GLU A 72 27.93 24.88 30.66
N ILE A 73 27.65 23.59 30.41
CA ILE A 73 28.63 22.51 30.58
C ILE A 73 29.86 22.77 29.70
N LEU A 74 29.67 23.15 28.43
CA LEU A 74 30.78 23.45 27.53
C LEU A 74 31.65 24.60 28.04
N LYS A 75 31.04 25.65 28.60
CA LYS A 75 31.76 26.78 29.19
C LYS A 75 32.62 26.34 30.38
N ASP A 76 32.08 25.47 31.23
CA ASP A 76 32.78 24.97 32.42
C ASP A 76 33.91 24.01 32.06
N ILE A 77 33.70 23.11 31.09
CA ILE A 77 34.71 22.13 30.69
C ILE A 77 35.77 22.69 29.73
N THR A 78 35.56 23.86 29.12
CA THR A 78 36.51 24.45 28.15
C THR A 78 37.91 24.63 28.77
N HIS A 79 37.97 25.02 30.05
CA HIS A 79 39.24 25.19 30.76
C HIS A 79 39.92 23.85 31.08
N ILE A 80 39.14 22.79 31.25
CA ILE A 80 39.61 21.43 31.59
C ILE A 80 40.03 20.66 30.33
N ALA A 81 39.35 20.89 29.21
CA ALA A 81 39.60 20.26 27.92
C ALA A 81 41.02 20.52 27.37
N GLN A 82 41.71 21.55 27.86
CA GLN A 82 43.13 21.81 27.50
C GLN A 82 44.10 20.83 28.17
N GLN A 83 43.69 20.15 29.25
CA GLN A 83 44.54 19.30 30.07
C GLN A 83 44.10 17.83 30.09
N ASP A 84 42.83 17.55 29.77
CA ASP A 84 42.25 16.20 29.81
C ASP A 84 41.66 15.80 28.44
N SER A 85 42.16 14.70 27.88
CA SER A 85 41.70 14.14 26.60
C SER A 85 40.23 13.70 26.63
N THR A 86 39.74 13.24 27.78
CA THR A 86 38.33 12.81 27.94
C THR A 86 37.40 14.01 28.00
N ALA A 87 37.82 15.10 28.67
CA ALA A 87 37.09 16.35 28.64
C ALA A 87 37.08 16.98 27.24
N ALA A 88 38.18 16.87 26.49
CA ALA A 88 38.24 17.29 25.09
C ALA A 88 37.34 16.46 24.18
N GLU A 89 37.25 15.15 24.39
CA GLU A 89 36.34 14.27 23.64
C GLU A 89 34.87 14.57 23.94
N LEU A 90 34.51 14.76 25.20
CA LEU A 90 33.16 15.16 25.60
C LEU A 90 32.78 16.52 24.99
N ALA A 91 33.68 17.51 25.07
CA ALA A 91 33.46 18.81 24.45
C ALA A 91 33.24 18.69 22.93
N ARG A 92 34.00 17.80 22.26
CA ARG A 92 33.84 17.52 20.83
C ARG A 92 32.46 16.95 20.52
N ILE A 93 32.01 15.93 21.25
CA ILE A 93 30.70 15.27 21.04
C ILE A 93 29.55 16.26 21.27
N LEU A 94 29.60 17.04 22.34
CA LEU A 94 28.58 18.05 22.68
C LEU A 94 28.54 19.22 21.68
N GLN A 95 29.61 19.41 20.91
CA GLN A 95 29.70 20.39 19.82
C GLN A 95 29.41 19.79 18.44
N GLU A 96 29.16 18.48 18.33
CA GLU A 96 28.83 17.88 17.03
C GLU A 96 27.48 18.41 16.52
N PRO A 97 27.40 18.83 15.24
CA PRO A 97 26.21 19.47 14.68
C PRO A 97 24.95 18.62 14.86
N HIS A 98 25.05 17.31 14.64
CA HIS A 98 23.92 16.39 14.78
C HIS A 98 23.44 16.26 16.22
N PHE A 99 24.35 16.33 17.20
CA PHE A 99 24.00 16.25 18.61
C PHE A 99 23.32 17.54 19.08
N GLN A 100 23.81 18.70 18.63
CA GLN A 100 23.14 19.99 18.89
C GLN A 100 21.76 20.06 18.25
N SER A 101 21.62 19.65 16.98
CA SER A 101 20.31 19.61 16.29
C SER A 101 19.33 18.65 16.96
N LEU A 102 19.80 17.52 17.51
CA LEU A 102 18.96 16.61 18.28
C LEU A 102 18.42 17.26 19.55
N LEU A 103 19.27 18.00 20.28
CA LEU A 103 18.87 18.73 21.49
C LEU A 103 17.92 19.89 21.18
N GLU A 104 18.18 20.65 20.11
CA GLU A 104 17.28 21.70 19.61
C GLU A 104 15.91 21.14 19.24
N THR A 105 15.88 20.00 18.54
CA THR A 105 14.63 19.32 18.17
C THR A 105 13.90 18.82 19.41
N HIS A 106 14.62 18.23 20.35
CA HIS A 106 14.07 17.80 21.62
C HIS A 106 13.43 18.97 22.38
N ASP A 107 14.16 20.07 22.57
CA ASP A 107 13.70 21.24 23.32
C ASP A 107 12.50 21.90 22.64
N SER A 108 12.48 21.99 21.31
CA SER A 108 11.35 22.48 20.51
C SER A 108 10.08 21.62 20.67
N VAL A 109 10.25 20.28 20.68
CA VAL A 109 9.14 19.35 20.93
C VAL A 109 8.68 19.41 22.39
N ALA A 110 9.62 19.55 23.33
CA ALA A 110 9.35 19.66 24.76
C ALA A 110 8.62 20.95 25.13
N SER A 111 8.99 22.08 24.50
CA SER A 111 8.37 23.40 24.69
C SER A 111 7.03 23.56 23.96
N LYS A 112 6.61 22.54 23.18
CA LYS A 112 5.40 22.54 22.34
C LYS A 112 5.36 23.71 21.36
N SER A 113 6.52 24.20 20.94
CA SER A 113 6.70 25.32 20.01
C SER A 113 6.60 24.81 18.58
N TYR A 114 5.40 24.43 18.14
CA TYR A 114 5.17 24.06 16.74
C TYR A 114 4.98 25.33 15.88
N GLU A 115 6.07 26.04 15.60
CA GLU A 115 6.10 27.05 14.53
C GLU A 115 6.89 26.52 13.32
N THR A 116 6.30 26.66 12.14
CA THR A 116 6.92 26.33 10.85
C THR A 116 8.14 27.22 10.59
N PRO A 117 9.31 26.67 10.25
CA PRO A 117 10.52 27.46 10.13
C PRO A 117 10.54 28.31 8.85
N PRO A 118 11.20 29.50 8.86
CA PRO A 118 11.37 30.32 7.67
C PRO A 118 12.49 29.77 6.77
N PRO A 119 12.41 29.93 5.43
CA PRO A 119 13.44 29.43 4.53
C PRO A 119 14.68 30.36 4.51
N SER A 120 15.86 29.77 4.57
CA SER A 120 17.15 30.44 4.29
C SER A 120 17.44 30.47 2.78
N PRO A 121 18.22 31.45 2.29
CA PRO A 121 18.38 31.71 0.86
C PRO A 121 19.54 30.91 0.25
N VAL A 122 19.38 30.41 -0.98
CA VAL A 122 20.12 30.79 -2.21
C VAL A 122 19.84 29.77 -3.34
N LEU A 123 19.80 30.33 -4.54
CA LEU A 123 19.56 29.81 -5.89
C LEU A 123 20.39 28.56 -6.29
N ASP A 124 19.73 27.56 -6.91
CA ASP A 124 20.20 26.89 -8.13
C ASP A 124 19.08 26.04 -8.82
N PRO A 125 19.11 25.86 -10.16
CA PRO A 125 17.91 25.67 -11.00
C PRO A 125 17.62 24.22 -11.42
N MET A 126 17.42 23.29 -10.49
CA MET A 126 17.05 21.88 -10.82
C MET A 126 15.80 21.32 -10.11
N PHE A 127 14.96 22.16 -9.50
CA PHE A 127 13.69 21.73 -8.91
C PHE A 127 12.51 22.01 -9.84
N ASN A 128 12.03 21.00 -10.55
CA ASN A 128 10.70 21.02 -11.19
C ASN A 128 9.69 20.10 -10.48
N ASN A 129 9.88 19.83 -9.18
CA ASN A 129 8.97 19.03 -8.36
C ASN A 129 9.02 19.48 -6.88
N GLN A 130 8.73 20.75 -6.62
CA GLN A 130 8.31 21.20 -5.29
C GLN A 130 6.82 21.54 -5.32
N PRO A 131 6.04 21.21 -4.26
CA PRO A 131 4.69 21.72 -4.13
C PRO A 131 4.78 23.24 -4.05
N VAL A 132 4.24 23.88 -5.08
CA VAL A 132 4.08 25.32 -5.15
C VAL A 132 3.18 25.76 -3.98
N PRO A 133 3.48 26.86 -3.27
CA PRO A 133 2.71 27.28 -2.11
C PRO A 133 1.23 27.50 -2.45
N PRO A 134 0.30 27.27 -1.51
CA PRO A 134 -1.16 27.30 -1.75
C PRO A 134 -1.69 28.64 -2.26
N ASP A 135 -0.91 29.72 -2.10
CA ASP A 135 -1.25 31.08 -2.57
C ASP A 135 -0.52 31.48 -3.86
N ALA A 136 0.24 30.58 -4.50
CA ALA A 136 0.98 30.94 -5.70
C ALA A 136 0.05 31.05 -6.91
N VAL A 137 0.04 32.22 -7.52
CA VAL A 137 -0.74 32.48 -8.73
C VAL A 137 -0.09 31.80 -9.93
N ARG A 138 -0.82 30.89 -10.59
CA ARG A 138 -0.42 30.23 -11.84
C ARG A 138 -1.00 31.00 -13.03
N MET A 139 -0.15 31.32 -14.01
CA MET A 139 -0.59 31.91 -15.28
C MET A 139 -0.84 30.81 -16.31
N VAL A 140 -2.04 30.78 -16.87
CA VAL A 140 -2.47 29.78 -17.86
C VAL A 140 -2.82 30.48 -19.16
N GLY A 141 -2.10 30.14 -20.24
CA GLY A 141 -2.41 30.61 -21.59
C GLY A 141 -3.29 29.60 -22.33
N ILE A 142 -4.50 30.01 -22.69
CA ILE A 142 -5.49 29.20 -23.40
C ILE A 142 -5.66 29.75 -24.81
N ARG A 143 -5.74 28.87 -25.81
CA ARG A 143 -6.10 29.28 -27.18
C ARG A 143 -7.58 29.06 -27.41
N LYS A 144 -8.31 30.14 -27.68
CA LYS A 144 -9.77 30.14 -27.87
C LYS A 144 -10.15 30.50 -29.30
N THR A 145 -10.91 29.63 -29.97
CA THR A 145 -11.55 29.92 -31.26
C THR A 145 -12.75 30.85 -31.05
N ALA A 146 -12.98 31.77 -31.98
CA ALA A 146 -14.12 32.70 -31.90
C ALA A 146 -15.46 31.93 -31.92
N GLY A 147 -16.33 32.21 -30.95
CA GLY A 147 -17.64 31.55 -30.81
C GLY A 147 -17.63 30.21 -30.07
N GLU A 148 -16.46 29.65 -29.74
CA GLU A 148 -16.33 28.38 -29.01
C GLU A 148 -16.43 28.60 -27.48
N HIS A 149 -17.10 27.70 -26.77
CA HIS A 149 -17.16 27.73 -25.31
C HIS A 149 -15.95 26.99 -24.72
N LEU A 150 -15.44 27.48 -23.59
CA LEU A 150 -14.33 26.84 -22.87
C LEU A 150 -14.69 25.45 -22.31
N GLY A 151 -15.99 25.17 -22.16
CA GLY A 151 -16.47 23.92 -21.57
C GLY A 151 -16.30 23.89 -20.05
N VAL A 152 -16.44 25.04 -19.37
CA VAL A 152 -16.33 25.12 -17.90
C VAL A 152 -17.55 25.81 -17.30
N THR A 153 -17.92 25.42 -16.09
CA THR A 153 -18.92 26.13 -15.28
C THR A 153 -18.27 26.73 -14.05
N PHE A 154 -18.77 27.89 -13.62
CA PHE A 154 -18.26 28.61 -12.46
C PHE A 154 -19.29 28.63 -11.34
N ARG A 155 -18.82 28.61 -10.10
CA ARG A 155 -19.59 28.92 -8.90
C ARG A 155 -18.92 30.04 -8.13
N VAL A 156 -19.70 30.76 -7.34
CA VAL A 156 -19.17 31.78 -6.43
C VAL A 156 -19.04 31.17 -5.05
N GLU A 157 -17.82 31.16 -4.51
CA GLU A 157 -17.53 30.62 -3.19
C GLU A 157 -16.73 31.67 -2.40
N ARG A 158 -17.28 32.16 -1.28
CA ARG A 158 -16.67 33.23 -0.44
C ARG A 158 -16.29 34.51 -1.21
N GLY A 159 -17.02 34.82 -2.29
CA GLY A 159 -16.76 36.00 -3.14
C GLY A 159 -15.77 35.75 -4.28
N GLU A 160 -15.22 34.54 -4.38
CA GLU A 160 -14.28 34.12 -5.40
C GLU A 160 -14.96 33.28 -6.49
N LEU A 161 -14.49 33.39 -7.74
CA LEU A 161 -14.98 32.58 -8.85
C LEU A 161 -14.19 31.28 -8.97
N VAL A 162 -14.85 30.18 -8.61
CA VAL A 162 -14.29 28.83 -8.58
C VAL A 162 -14.80 28.03 -9.77
N ILE A 163 -13.91 27.28 -10.43
CA ILE A 163 -14.31 26.31 -11.46
C ILE A 163 -15.10 25.18 -10.79
N ALA A 164 -16.39 25.08 -11.11
CA ALA A 164 -17.29 24.10 -10.52
C ALA A 164 -17.30 22.76 -11.27
N ARG A 165 -17.18 22.80 -12.60
CA ARG A 165 -17.14 21.61 -13.45
C ARG A 165 -16.40 21.92 -14.76
N ILE A 166 -15.69 20.93 -15.28
CA ILE A 166 -15.13 20.91 -16.63
C ILE A 166 -15.95 19.89 -17.44
N LEU A 167 -16.44 20.30 -18.59
CA LEU A 167 -17.23 19.47 -19.50
C LEU A 167 -16.27 18.63 -20.34
N HIS A 168 -16.41 17.31 -20.22
CA HIS A 168 -15.59 16.35 -20.94
C HIS A 168 -15.70 16.55 -22.47
N GLY A 169 -14.57 16.51 -23.17
CA GLY A 169 -14.47 16.79 -24.60
C GLY A 169 -14.47 18.28 -24.98
N GLY A 170 -14.65 19.20 -24.01
CA GLY A 170 -14.54 20.64 -24.22
C GLY A 170 -13.10 21.13 -24.34
N MET A 171 -12.92 22.38 -24.75
CA MET A 171 -11.59 22.99 -24.97
C MET A 171 -10.65 22.87 -23.75
N ILE A 172 -11.16 23.16 -22.55
CA ILE A 172 -10.35 23.10 -21.33
C ILE A 172 -9.98 21.66 -20.96
N ASP A 173 -10.90 20.71 -21.17
CA ASP A 173 -10.65 19.28 -20.94
C ASP A 173 -9.54 18.76 -21.87
N GLN A 174 -9.56 19.18 -23.14
CA GLN A 174 -8.54 18.79 -24.13
C GLN A 174 -7.15 19.40 -23.85
N GLN A 175 -7.10 20.60 -23.26
CA GLN A 175 -5.83 21.27 -22.95
C GLN A 175 -5.26 20.88 -21.58
N GLY A 176 -6.11 20.46 -20.63
CA GLY A 176 -5.68 19.98 -19.32
C GLY A 176 -4.99 21.02 -18.42
N LEU A 177 -5.17 22.32 -18.73
CA LEU A 177 -4.46 23.40 -18.05
C LEU A 177 -5.18 23.97 -16.82
N LEU A 178 -6.48 23.68 -16.68
CA LEU A 178 -7.32 24.11 -15.56
C LEU A 178 -7.99 22.90 -14.91
N HIS A 179 -8.21 22.97 -13.61
CA HIS A 179 -8.83 21.89 -12.83
C HIS A 179 -10.08 22.39 -12.09
N VAL A 180 -10.98 21.46 -11.74
CA VAL A 180 -12.11 21.77 -10.87
C VAL A 180 -11.58 22.25 -9.51
N GLY A 181 -12.12 23.34 -8.99
CA GLY A 181 -11.64 23.99 -7.78
C GLY A 181 -10.70 25.17 -8.04
N ASP A 182 -10.07 25.30 -9.21
CA ASP A 182 -9.21 26.45 -9.52
C ASP A 182 -10.01 27.77 -9.40
N ILE A 183 -9.38 28.77 -8.77
CA ILE A 183 -9.98 30.10 -8.58
C ILE A 183 -9.43 31.02 -9.66
N ILE A 184 -10.30 31.66 -10.44
CA ILE A 184 -9.87 32.63 -11.47
C ILE A 184 -9.77 34.02 -10.85
N LYS A 185 -8.57 34.60 -10.87
CA LYS A 185 -8.29 35.95 -10.36
C LYS A 185 -8.28 37.01 -11.46
N GLU A 186 -7.65 36.73 -12.60
CA GLU A 186 -7.60 37.67 -13.73
C GLU A 186 -7.80 36.96 -15.08
N VAL A 187 -8.38 37.69 -16.03
CA VAL A 187 -8.43 37.31 -17.45
C VAL A 187 -7.86 38.44 -18.29
N ASN A 188 -6.82 38.16 -19.09
CA ASN A 188 -6.14 39.13 -19.94
C ASN A 188 -5.68 40.40 -19.19
N GLY A 189 -5.30 40.25 -17.92
CA GLY A 189 -4.87 41.36 -17.06
C GLY A 189 -6.00 42.20 -16.46
N GLN A 190 -7.26 41.79 -16.62
CA GLN A 190 -8.41 42.37 -15.91
C GLN A 190 -8.81 41.48 -14.74
N GLU A 191 -8.95 42.07 -13.55
CA GLU A 191 -9.46 41.37 -12.38
C GLU A 191 -10.89 40.88 -12.61
N VAL A 192 -11.13 39.64 -12.22
CA VAL A 192 -12.44 39.03 -12.31
C VAL A 192 -13.19 39.30 -11.01
N GLY A 193 -14.26 40.10 -11.08
CA GLY A 193 -15.16 40.31 -9.95
C GLY A 193 -15.98 39.06 -9.61
N SER A 194 -16.80 39.10 -8.56
CA SER A 194 -17.54 37.94 -8.05
C SER A 194 -18.74 37.49 -8.92
N ASP A 195 -18.95 38.06 -10.11
CA ASP A 195 -20.09 37.74 -10.99
C ASP A 195 -19.67 36.79 -12.14
N PRO A 196 -20.17 35.53 -12.15
CA PRO A 196 -19.91 34.57 -13.22
C PRO A 196 -20.34 35.07 -14.60
N ARG A 197 -21.36 35.92 -14.68
CA ARG A 197 -21.91 36.40 -15.97
C ARG A 197 -20.95 37.38 -16.64
N ALA A 198 -20.36 38.28 -15.86
CA ALA A 198 -19.34 39.21 -16.34
C ALA A 198 -18.12 38.46 -16.91
N LEU A 199 -17.64 37.43 -16.20
CA LEU A 199 -16.55 36.58 -16.69
C LEU A 199 -16.93 35.85 -17.99
N GLN A 200 -18.16 35.30 -18.07
CA GLN A 200 -18.64 34.64 -19.28
C GLN A 200 -18.72 35.60 -20.47
N GLU A 201 -19.13 36.86 -20.29
CA GLU A 201 -19.12 37.86 -21.35
C GLU A 201 -17.71 38.22 -21.82
N VAL A 202 -16.77 38.45 -20.89
CA VAL A 202 -15.36 38.71 -21.21
C VAL A 202 -14.76 37.56 -22.00
N LEU A 203 -14.98 36.32 -21.54
CA LEU A 203 -14.50 35.12 -22.22
C LEU A 203 -15.20 34.88 -23.55
N LYS A 204 -16.49 35.19 -23.69
CA LYS A 204 -17.25 35.07 -24.94
C LYS A 204 -16.68 36.00 -26.02
N ASN A 205 -16.36 37.24 -25.64
CA ASN A 205 -15.82 38.26 -26.53
C ASN A 205 -14.32 38.09 -26.84
N ALA A 206 -13.59 37.36 -26.01
CA ALA A 206 -12.19 37.04 -26.26
C ALA A 206 -12.04 36.01 -27.41
N SER A 207 -11.09 36.24 -28.32
CA SER A 207 -10.68 35.27 -29.34
C SER A 207 -9.17 35.30 -29.50
N GLY A 208 -8.55 34.15 -29.81
CA GLY A 208 -7.10 34.00 -29.85
C GLY A 208 -6.51 33.56 -28.50
N SER A 209 -5.39 34.14 -28.10
CA SER A 209 -4.69 33.78 -26.84
C SER A 209 -5.33 34.49 -25.65
N VAL A 210 -5.90 33.73 -24.73
CA VAL A 210 -6.45 34.21 -23.46
C VAL A 210 -5.50 33.82 -22.34
N VAL A 211 -5.05 34.78 -21.53
CA VAL A 211 -4.20 34.50 -20.37
C VAL A 211 -5.03 34.63 -19.11
N LEU A 212 -5.08 33.57 -18.31
CA LEU A 212 -5.73 33.55 -17.01
C LEU A 212 -4.66 33.58 -15.91
N LYS A 213 -4.89 34.39 -14.87
CA LYS A 213 -4.22 34.18 -13.58
C LYS A 213 -5.17 33.43 -12.66
N ILE A 214 -4.71 32.29 -12.17
CA ILE A 214 -5.51 31.43 -11.29
C ILE A 214 -4.77 31.18 -9.98
N LEU A 215 -5.53 31.02 -8.89
CA LEU A 215 -5.03 30.29 -7.73
C LEU A 215 -5.39 28.81 -7.96
N PRO A 216 -4.40 27.94 -8.19
CA PRO A 216 -4.66 26.52 -8.31
C PRO A 216 -5.27 26.01 -7.00
N SER A 217 -6.40 25.31 -7.09
CA SER A 217 -6.87 24.55 -5.95
C SER A 217 -5.99 23.31 -5.90
N TYR A 218 -4.93 23.34 -5.10
CA TYR A 218 -4.20 22.15 -4.69
C TYR A 218 -5.12 21.27 -3.83
N GLN A 219 -6.17 20.71 -4.44
CA GLN A 219 -6.56 19.36 -4.08
C GLN A 219 -5.44 18.51 -4.66
N GLU A 220 -4.57 17.97 -3.80
CA GLU A 220 -3.65 16.94 -4.27
C GLU A 220 -4.50 15.91 -5.01
N PRO A 221 -4.22 15.66 -6.30
CA PRO A 221 -4.96 14.65 -7.04
C PRO A 221 -4.84 13.36 -6.24
N HIS A 222 -5.98 12.76 -5.89
CA HIS A 222 -6.00 11.50 -5.15
C HIS A 222 -5.02 10.54 -5.82
N PRO A 223 -4.14 9.86 -5.06
CA PRO A 223 -3.22 8.91 -5.67
C PRO A 223 -4.02 7.90 -6.50
N PRO A 224 -3.52 7.52 -7.69
CA PRO A 224 -4.16 6.48 -8.48
C PRO A 224 -4.37 5.22 -7.65
N ARG A 225 -5.45 4.50 -7.95
CA ARG A 225 -5.80 3.27 -7.25
C ARG A 225 -5.74 2.09 -8.20
N GLN A 226 -5.07 1.03 -7.82
CA GLN A 226 -5.15 -0.25 -8.50
C GLN A 226 -6.39 -1.01 -8.02
N ALA A 227 -7.22 -1.49 -8.94
CA ALA A 227 -8.37 -2.33 -8.62
C ALA A 227 -7.96 -3.80 -8.45
N HIS A 228 -8.52 -4.50 -7.47
CA HIS A 228 -8.23 -5.92 -7.20
C HIS A 228 -9.43 -6.85 -7.45
N PHE A 229 -10.37 -6.42 -8.29
CA PHE A 229 -11.54 -7.21 -8.70
C PHE A 229 -12.04 -6.73 -10.06
N ASP A 230 -12.85 -7.56 -10.70
CA ASP A 230 -13.48 -7.23 -11.97
C ASP A 230 -14.82 -6.53 -11.72
N TYR A 231 -15.10 -5.49 -12.49
CA TYR A 231 -16.36 -4.77 -12.42
C TYR A 231 -16.97 -4.56 -13.80
N ASP A 232 -18.19 -5.06 -13.99
CA ASP A 232 -18.97 -4.81 -15.20
C ASP A 232 -20.28 -4.06 -14.86
N PRO A 233 -20.41 -2.78 -15.24
CA PRO A 233 -21.61 -1.99 -14.93
C PRO A 233 -22.86 -2.49 -15.65
N VAL A 234 -22.73 -3.28 -16.73
CA VAL A 234 -23.88 -3.84 -17.45
C VAL A 234 -24.58 -4.92 -16.62
N THR A 235 -23.80 -5.69 -15.86
CA THR A 235 -24.31 -6.78 -15.00
C THR A 235 -24.73 -6.29 -13.62
N ASP A 236 -24.33 -5.07 -13.23
CA ASP A 236 -24.68 -4.48 -11.95
C ASP A 236 -26.11 -3.92 -11.94
N ASN A 237 -26.95 -4.44 -11.03
CA ASN A 237 -28.33 -3.98 -10.87
C ASN A 237 -28.48 -2.85 -9.85
N LEU A 238 -27.43 -2.52 -9.10
CA LEU A 238 -27.43 -1.46 -8.09
C LEU A 238 -26.92 -0.13 -8.64
N ILE A 239 -26.29 -0.13 -9.83
CA ILE A 239 -25.78 1.10 -10.45
C ILE A 239 -26.95 2.04 -10.85
N PRO A 240 -26.88 3.34 -10.51
CA PRO A 240 -27.94 4.29 -10.83
C PRO A 240 -28.19 4.43 -12.34
N CYS A 241 -27.12 4.37 -13.15
CA CYS A 241 -27.17 4.43 -14.60
C CYS A 241 -26.07 3.57 -15.20
N LYS A 242 -26.44 2.48 -15.89
CA LYS A 242 -25.49 1.52 -16.49
C LYS A 242 -24.57 2.17 -17.53
N GLU A 243 -25.09 3.12 -18.29
CA GLU A 243 -24.34 3.85 -19.32
C GLU A 243 -23.27 4.78 -18.73
N ALA A 244 -23.46 5.22 -17.47
CA ALA A 244 -22.51 6.05 -16.76
C ALA A 244 -21.44 5.23 -16.02
N GLY A 245 -21.53 3.89 -16.03
CA GLY A 245 -20.59 3.03 -15.32
C GLY A 245 -19.26 2.86 -16.04
N LEU A 246 -18.17 2.84 -15.27
CA LEU A 246 -16.84 2.56 -15.78
C LEU A 246 -16.51 1.08 -15.58
N LYS A 247 -16.37 0.33 -16.67
CA LYS A 247 -15.90 -1.07 -16.64
C LYS A 247 -14.39 -1.12 -16.37
N PHE A 248 -13.96 -2.05 -15.52
CA PHE A 248 -12.55 -2.34 -15.28
C PHE A 248 -12.35 -3.81 -14.88
N VAL A 249 -11.10 -4.28 -14.97
CA VAL A 249 -10.67 -5.60 -14.50
C VAL A 249 -9.65 -5.47 -13.37
N ALA A 250 -9.44 -6.55 -12.61
CA ALA A 250 -8.40 -6.58 -11.60
C ALA A 250 -7.03 -6.28 -12.23
N GLY A 251 -6.30 -5.34 -11.64
CA GLY A 251 -5.03 -4.81 -12.12
C GLY A 251 -5.13 -3.43 -12.76
N ASP A 252 -6.32 -2.99 -13.19
CA ASP A 252 -6.52 -1.68 -13.82
C ASP A 252 -6.21 -0.54 -12.85
N LEU A 253 -5.65 0.54 -13.40
CA LEU A 253 -5.27 1.75 -12.67
C LEU A 253 -6.30 2.85 -12.87
N LEU A 254 -6.92 3.25 -11.77
CA LEU A 254 -8.03 4.19 -11.75
C LEU A 254 -7.62 5.49 -11.05
N GLN A 255 -7.82 6.61 -11.74
CA GLN A 255 -7.72 7.92 -11.14
C GLN A 255 -9.06 8.27 -10.51
N ILE A 256 -9.09 8.40 -9.19
CA ILE A 256 -10.30 8.82 -8.48
C ILE A 256 -10.50 10.33 -8.67
N VAL A 257 -11.71 10.69 -9.09
CA VAL A 257 -12.13 12.07 -9.35
C VAL A 257 -13.01 12.61 -8.23
N ASN A 258 -13.97 11.80 -7.73
CA ASN A 258 -14.90 12.20 -6.69
C ASN A 258 -15.32 11.00 -5.82
N GLN A 259 -15.36 11.19 -4.49
CA GLN A 259 -15.76 10.19 -3.48
C GLN A 259 -16.92 10.66 -2.59
N ASP A 260 -17.62 11.73 -2.95
CA ASP A 260 -18.68 12.33 -2.13
C ASP A 260 -19.85 11.37 -1.89
N ASP A 261 -20.17 10.52 -2.87
CA ASP A 261 -21.16 9.46 -2.70
C ASP A 261 -20.52 8.23 -2.02
N PRO A 262 -21.11 7.76 -0.90
CA PRO A 262 -20.53 6.67 -0.11
C PRO A 262 -20.63 5.30 -0.78
N ASN A 263 -21.41 5.15 -1.86
CA ASN A 263 -21.59 3.89 -2.58
C ASN A 263 -20.99 3.93 -3.98
N TRP A 264 -20.96 5.09 -4.65
CA TRP A 264 -20.58 5.24 -6.06
C TRP A 264 -19.53 6.33 -6.25
N TRP A 265 -18.29 5.94 -6.52
CA TRP A 265 -17.23 6.91 -6.82
C TRP A 265 -17.19 7.23 -8.30
N GLN A 266 -16.68 8.41 -8.64
CA GLN A 266 -16.33 8.76 -10.01
C GLN A 266 -14.83 8.55 -10.21
N ALA A 267 -14.48 7.81 -11.26
CA ALA A 267 -13.10 7.56 -11.63
C ALA A 267 -12.94 7.53 -13.15
N CYS A 268 -11.71 7.63 -13.63
CA CYS A 268 -11.32 7.34 -15.00
C CYS A 268 -10.09 6.44 -15.02
N HIS A 269 -9.78 5.82 -16.16
CA HIS A 269 -8.52 5.10 -16.34
C HIS A 269 -7.35 6.09 -16.37
N VAL A 270 -6.24 5.74 -15.72
CA VAL A 270 -5.02 6.56 -15.72
C VAL A 270 -4.46 6.74 -17.15
N GLU A 271 -4.67 5.76 -18.02
CA GLU A 271 -4.29 5.83 -19.44
C GLU A 271 -5.13 6.83 -20.26
N GLY A 272 -6.19 7.39 -19.65
CA GLY A 272 -7.11 8.35 -20.25
C GLY A 272 -8.50 7.75 -20.47
N GLY A 273 -9.47 8.64 -20.73
CA GLY A 273 -10.87 8.27 -20.95
C GLY A 273 -11.84 9.17 -20.18
N SER A 274 -13.13 8.98 -20.45
CA SER A 274 -14.20 9.68 -19.73
C SER A 274 -14.35 9.16 -18.31
N ALA A 275 -14.64 10.05 -17.37
CA ALA A 275 -15.02 9.64 -16.02
C ALA A 275 -16.33 8.84 -16.03
N GLY A 276 -16.39 7.79 -15.23
CA GLY A 276 -17.58 6.97 -15.02
C GLY A 276 -17.70 6.51 -13.57
N LEU A 277 -18.83 5.91 -13.25
CA LEU A 277 -19.16 5.44 -11.91
C LEU A 277 -18.51 4.07 -11.66
N ILE A 278 -17.83 3.95 -10.54
CA ILE A 278 -17.32 2.70 -9.99
C ILE A 278 -17.92 2.46 -8.61
N PRO A 279 -18.08 1.20 -8.18
CA PRO A 279 -18.46 0.91 -6.81
C PRO A 279 -17.39 1.44 -5.86
N SER A 280 -17.82 2.16 -4.82
CA SER A 280 -16.94 2.57 -3.74
C SER A 280 -16.38 1.36 -2.99
N GLN A 281 -15.30 1.59 -2.25
CA GLN A 281 -14.76 0.60 -1.32
C GLN A 281 -15.83 0.06 -0.36
N LEU A 282 -16.63 0.96 0.25
CA LEU A 282 -17.69 0.57 1.18
C LEU A 282 -18.77 -0.32 0.54
N LEU A 283 -19.19 -0.01 -0.69
CA LEU A 283 -20.20 -0.79 -1.41
C LEU A 283 -19.69 -2.20 -1.70
N GLU A 284 -18.45 -2.31 -2.16
CA GLU A 284 -17.85 -3.58 -2.53
C GLU A 284 -17.51 -4.44 -1.30
N GLU A 285 -17.08 -3.83 -0.19
CA GLU A 285 -16.94 -4.51 1.12
C GLU A 285 -18.27 -5.12 1.56
N LYS A 286 -19.38 -4.37 1.46
CA LYS A 286 -20.72 -4.89 1.78
C LYS A 286 -21.07 -6.08 0.89
N ARG A 287 -20.88 -5.98 -0.43
CA ARG A 287 -21.18 -7.08 -1.38
C ARG A 287 -20.44 -8.35 -1.00
N LYS A 288 -19.15 -8.25 -0.68
CA LYS A 288 -18.31 -9.40 -0.31
C LYS A 288 -18.58 -9.93 1.09
N ALA A 289 -19.10 -9.11 2.01
CA ALA A 289 -19.51 -9.56 3.35
C ALA A 289 -20.76 -10.46 3.33
N PHE A 290 -21.67 -10.29 2.36
CA PHE A 290 -22.88 -11.11 2.24
C PHE A 290 -22.70 -12.42 1.47
N VAL A 291 -21.52 -12.64 0.85
CA VAL A 291 -21.19 -13.92 0.22
C VAL A 291 -20.72 -14.90 1.30
N LYS A 292 -21.47 -15.99 1.52
CA LYS A 292 -21.00 -17.12 2.32
C LYS A 292 -19.65 -17.59 1.74
N ARG A 293 -18.55 -17.34 2.45
CA ARG A 293 -17.25 -17.94 2.10
C ARG A 293 -17.38 -19.45 2.21
N ASP A 294 -17.02 -20.18 1.17
CA ASP A 294 -17.02 -21.64 1.19
C ASP A 294 -16.22 -22.14 2.40
N LEU A 295 -16.89 -22.94 3.24
CA LEU A 295 -16.47 -23.40 4.57
C LEU A 295 -15.25 -24.35 4.58
N GLU A 296 -14.45 -24.41 3.53
CA GLU A 296 -13.33 -25.36 3.40
C GLU A 296 -11.94 -24.76 3.68
N VAL A 297 -11.81 -23.44 3.80
CA VAL A 297 -10.56 -22.84 4.29
C VAL A 297 -10.63 -22.83 5.80
N THR A 298 -9.96 -23.79 6.45
CA THR A 298 -9.64 -23.64 7.87
C THR A 298 -8.82 -22.35 8.01
N PRO A 299 -9.34 -21.30 8.67
CA PRO A 299 -8.59 -20.06 8.83
C PRO A 299 -7.37 -20.41 9.67
N THR A 300 -6.18 -20.33 9.08
CA THR A 300 -4.93 -20.66 9.77
C THR A 300 -4.47 -19.51 10.67
N SER A 301 -5.20 -18.39 10.69
CA SER A 301 -5.09 -17.33 11.68
C SER A 301 -6.35 -16.44 11.68
N GLU A 302 -6.60 -15.73 12.78
CA GLU A 302 -7.65 -14.70 12.89
C GLU A 302 -7.47 -13.55 11.88
N PHE A 303 -6.27 -13.39 11.31
CA PHE A 303 -5.91 -12.38 10.31
C PHE A 303 -6.54 -12.63 8.93
N ASP A 304 -6.82 -13.88 8.54
CA ASP A 304 -7.45 -14.22 7.24
C ASP A 304 -8.89 -13.68 7.09
N ARG A 305 -9.52 -13.24 8.18
CA ARG A 305 -10.91 -12.81 8.15
C ARG A 305 -11.12 -11.40 7.59
N HIS A 306 -10.11 -10.52 7.57
CA HIS A 306 -10.33 -9.06 7.45
C HIS A 306 -9.66 -8.35 6.27
N GLU A 307 -8.79 -8.99 5.48
CA GLU A 307 -8.14 -8.32 4.34
C GLU A 307 -8.91 -8.54 3.03
N LEU A 308 -9.92 -7.71 2.79
CA LEU A 308 -10.50 -7.54 1.45
C LEU A 308 -9.77 -6.38 0.77
N LEU A 309 -8.70 -6.67 0.04
CA LEU A 309 -8.06 -5.66 -0.81
C LEU A 309 -8.97 -5.41 -2.02
N ILE A 310 -9.55 -4.21 -2.11
CA ILE A 310 -10.49 -3.81 -3.17
C ILE A 310 -9.82 -2.80 -4.11
N TYR A 311 -9.31 -1.73 -3.50
CA TYR A 311 -8.51 -0.71 -4.15
C TYR A 311 -7.24 -0.50 -3.32
N GLU A 312 -6.09 -0.43 -3.98
CA GLU A 312 -4.81 -0.10 -3.36
C GLU A 312 -4.29 1.21 -3.95
N GLU A 313 -3.90 2.15 -3.09
CA GLU A 313 -3.28 3.40 -3.54
C GLU A 313 -1.86 3.13 -4.04
N VAL A 314 -1.56 3.58 -5.26
CA VAL A 314 -0.30 3.32 -5.93
C VAL A 314 0.38 4.59 -6.43
N ALA A 315 1.71 4.58 -6.40
CA ALA A 315 2.57 5.61 -6.91
C ALA A 315 3.38 5.09 -8.11
N ARG A 316 3.57 5.96 -9.11
CA ARG A 316 4.41 5.65 -10.27
C ARG A 316 5.87 5.96 -9.94
N MET A 317 6.69 4.93 -9.90
CA MET A 317 8.13 5.04 -9.65
C MET A 317 8.92 4.93 -10.96
N PRO A 318 10.06 5.65 -11.09
CA PRO A 318 10.99 5.43 -12.20
C PRO A 318 11.52 3.98 -12.17
N PRO A 319 12.10 3.47 -13.26
CA PRO A 319 12.61 2.11 -13.30
C PRO A 319 13.57 1.83 -12.14
N PHE A 320 13.31 0.76 -11.38
CA PHE A 320 14.10 0.39 -10.22
C PHE A 320 14.12 -1.13 -10.03
N ARG A 321 15.14 -1.63 -9.31
CA ARG A 321 15.29 -3.06 -9.05
C ARG A 321 14.45 -3.47 -7.85
N ARG A 322 13.58 -4.46 -8.04
CA ARG A 322 12.89 -5.15 -6.93
C ARG A 322 13.92 -5.92 -6.10
N LYS A 323 13.81 -5.88 -4.77
CA LYS A 323 14.76 -6.55 -3.88
C LYS A 323 14.53 -8.06 -3.82
N THR A 324 13.27 -8.48 -3.93
CA THR A 324 12.88 -9.90 -3.85
C THR A 324 11.99 -10.33 -5.02
N LEU A 325 12.21 -11.55 -5.51
CA LEU A 325 11.32 -12.24 -6.45
C LEU A 325 10.63 -13.37 -5.70
N VAL A 326 9.31 -13.31 -5.57
CA VAL A 326 8.53 -14.28 -4.81
C VAL A 326 7.76 -15.16 -5.77
N LEU A 327 8.11 -16.45 -5.83
CA LEU A 327 7.44 -17.45 -6.66
C LEU A 327 6.39 -18.20 -5.84
N ILE A 328 5.12 -17.94 -6.13
CA ILE A 328 3.95 -18.57 -5.49
C ILE A 328 3.31 -19.57 -6.43
N GLY A 329 2.75 -20.66 -5.91
CA GLY A 329 2.17 -21.72 -6.74
C GLY A 329 2.06 -23.05 -5.99
N ALA A 330 1.23 -23.94 -6.52
CA ALA A 330 0.97 -25.25 -5.92
C ALA A 330 2.23 -26.10 -5.75
N GLN A 331 2.19 -27.07 -4.85
CA GLN A 331 3.29 -28.02 -4.70
C GLN A 331 3.47 -28.84 -5.99
N GLY A 332 4.70 -28.92 -6.49
CA GLY A 332 4.99 -29.69 -7.72
C GLY A 332 4.80 -28.93 -9.03
N VAL A 333 4.33 -27.69 -9.01
CA VAL A 333 4.10 -26.88 -10.23
C VAL A 333 5.40 -26.42 -10.93
N GLY A 334 6.57 -26.61 -10.32
CA GLY A 334 7.87 -26.30 -10.95
C GLY A 334 8.56 -25.02 -10.47
N ARG A 335 8.08 -24.36 -9.41
CA ARG A 335 8.68 -23.15 -8.80
C ARG A 335 10.19 -23.29 -8.56
N ARG A 336 10.61 -24.40 -7.94
CA ARG A 336 12.02 -24.67 -7.62
C ARG A 336 12.88 -24.80 -8.88
N SER A 337 12.35 -25.42 -9.94
CA SER A 337 13.05 -25.56 -11.21
C SER A 337 13.27 -24.21 -11.89
N ILE A 338 12.24 -23.36 -11.91
CA ILE A 338 12.31 -21.99 -12.43
C ILE A 338 13.31 -21.16 -11.62
N LYS A 339 13.23 -21.20 -10.28
CA LYS A 339 14.19 -20.53 -9.38
C LYS A 339 15.63 -20.93 -9.69
N ASN A 340 15.92 -22.23 -9.71
CA ASN A 340 17.28 -22.72 -9.94
C ASN A 340 17.80 -22.29 -11.31
N LYS A 341 16.93 -22.34 -12.34
CA LYS A 341 17.29 -21.92 -13.69
C LYS A 341 17.61 -20.42 -13.76
N LEU A 342 16.84 -19.57 -13.07
CA LEU A 342 17.14 -18.13 -12.95
C LEU A 342 18.50 -17.88 -12.30
N ILE A 343 18.76 -18.52 -11.15
CA ILE A 343 20.04 -18.38 -10.43
C ILE A 343 21.21 -18.83 -11.32
N MET A 344 21.06 -19.95 -12.02
CA MET A 344 22.11 -20.44 -12.94
C MET A 344 22.31 -19.55 -14.14
N SER A 345 21.28 -18.83 -14.60
CA SER A 345 21.38 -17.92 -15.75
C SER A 345 22.23 -16.69 -15.45
N ASP A 346 22.17 -16.17 -14.22
CA ASP A 346 23.01 -15.05 -13.78
C ASP A 346 23.21 -15.06 -12.25
N GLN A 347 24.31 -15.66 -11.81
CA GLN A 347 24.66 -15.75 -10.38
C GLN A 347 25.11 -14.40 -9.78
N SER A 348 25.38 -13.40 -10.62
CA SER A 348 25.76 -12.06 -10.17
C SER A 348 24.53 -11.22 -9.84
N GLN A 349 23.41 -11.45 -10.52
CA GLN A 349 22.16 -10.73 -10.29
C GLN A 349 21.24 -11.43 -9.29
N TYR A 350 21.23 -12.77 -9.26
CA TYR A 350 20.26 -13.54 -8.50
C TYR A 350 20.91 -14.31 -7.35
N GLY A 351 20.23 -14.30 -6.21
CA GLY A 351 20.57 -15.12 -5.04
C GLY A 351 19.33 -15.80 -4.45
N THR A 352 19.54 -16.72 -3.52
CA THR A 352 18.45 -17.34 -2.76
C THR A 352 18.93 -17.63 -1.34
N THR A 353 17.99 -17.75 -0.41
CA THR A 353 18.28 -18.04 0.99
C THR A 353 18.67 -19.49 1.19
N ILE A 354 19.53 -19.75 2.18
CA ILE A 354 19.82 -21.11 2.65
C ILE A 354 18.82 -21.47 3.75
N PRO A 355 17.95 -22.48 3.57
CA PRO A 355 16.98 -22.86 4.58
C PRO A 355 17.67 -23.45 5.82
N TYR A 356 17.06 -23.24 6.97
CA TYR A 356 17.50 -23.80 8.24
C TYR A 356 16.77 -25.11 8.53
N THR A 357 17.44 -26.02 9.23
CA THR A 357 16.82 -27.25 9.70
C THR A 357 17.34 -27.69 11.06
N SER A 358 16.46 -28.31 11.85
CA SER A 358 16.83 -29.01 13.09
C SER A 358 17.38 -30.42 12.87
N ARG A 359 17.36 -30.91 11.62
CA ARG A 359 17.88 -32.24 11.27
C ARG A 359 19.39 -32.30 11.51
N ARG A 360 19.91 -33.46 11.92
CA ARG A 360 21.37 -33.66 11.97
C ARG A 360 21.97 -33.70 10.55
N PRO A 361 23.13 -33.06 10.33
CA PRO A 361 23.84 -33.15 9.05
C PRO A 361 24.26 -34.59 8.76
N LYS A 362 24.18 -35.01 7.48
CA LYS A 362 24.78 -36.27 6.99
C LYS A 362 26.30 -36.09 6.84
N GLU A 363 27.03 -37.19 6.74
CA GLU A 363 28.52 -37.19 6.67
C GLU A 363 29.12 -36.28 5.58
N HIS A 364 28.40 -36.07 4.47
CA HIS A 364 28.83 -35.24 3.34
C HIS A 364 28.20 -33.84 3.32
N GLU A 365 27.30 -33.52 4.27
CA GLU A 365 26.62 -32.22 4.31
C GLU A 365 27.40 -31.24 5.19
N LYS A 366 27.67 -30.05 4.65
CA LYS A 366 28.25 -28.93 5.41
C LYS A 366 27.19 -27.83 5.60
N THR A 367 27.22 -27.19 6.77
CA THR A 367 26.40 -25.99 7.04
C THR A 367 26.71 -24.91 6.01
N GLY A 368 25.68 -24.20 5.55
CA GLY A 368 25.83 -23.09 4.61
C GLY A 368 25.99 -23.51 3.15
N GLN A 369 25.70 -24.77 2.81
CA GLN A 369 25.59 -25.23 1.43
C GLN A 369 24.13 -25.43 1.03
N VAL A 370 23.54 -26.54 1.46
CA VAL A 370 22.13 -26.88 1.15
C VAL A 370 21.21 -26.49 2.31
N TYR A 371 21.70 -26.63 3.54
CA TYR A 371 20.99 -26.28 4.76
C TYR A 371 21.94 -25.63 5.76
N SER A 372 21.37 -24.79 6.61
CA SER A 372 21.98 -24.32 7.85
C SER A 372 21.45 -25.17 9.00
N PHE A 373 22.32 -25.99 9.59
CA PHE A 373 21.93 -26.92 10.65
C PHE A 373 21.97 -26.23 12.01
N VAL A 374 20.85 -26.24 12.73
CA VAL A 374 20.68 -25.64 14.06
C VAL A 374 20.03 -26.63 15.02
N THR A 375 20.07 -26.38 16.33
CA THR A 375 19.35 -27.25 17.27
C THR A 375 17.84 -26.98 17.20
N ARG A 376 17.01 -27.99 17.50
CA ARG A 376 15.55 -27.82 17.55
C ARG A 376 15.14 -26.73 18.54
N SER A 377 15.76 -26.70 19.72
CA SER A 377 15.46 -25.70 20.75
C SER A 377 15.79 -24.27 20.31
N ASP A 378 16.91 -24.07 19.62
CA ASP A 378 17.26 -22.76 19.08
C ASP A 378 16.26 -22.33 18.00
N MET A 379 15.90 -23.24 17.11
CA MET A 379 14.94 -22.98 16.04
C MET A 379 13.55 -22.64 16.59
N GLU A 380 13.05 -23.35 17.60
CA GLU A 380 11.77 -23.08 18.27
C GLU A 380 11.76 -21.72 18.97
N ARG A 381 12.86 -21.35 19.64
CA ARG A 381 13.02 -20.03 20.26
C ARG A 381 12.96 -18.92 19.21
N ASP A 382 13.67 -19.09 18.09
CA ASP A 382 13.73 -18.12 17.01
C ASP A 382 12.39 -17.99 16.27
N ILE A 383 11.67 -19.11 16.07
CA ILE A 383 10.30 -19.13 15.55
C ILE A 383 9.37 -18.32 16.46
N LYS A 384 9.43 -18.57 17.79
CA LYS A 384 8.62 -17.83 18.77
C LYS A 384 8.95 -16.33 18.79
N ALA A 385 10.17 -15.97 18.44
CA ALA A 385 10.62 -14.58 18.31
C ALA A 385 10.27 -13.93 16.95
N GLY A 386 9.55 -14.63 16.05
CA GLY A 386 9.13 -14.08 14.76
C GLY A 386 10.26 -13.92 13.73
N ARG A 387 11.40 -14.63 13.90
CA ARG A 387 12.57 -14.49 13.00
C ARG A 387 12.50 -15.33 11.73
N TYR A 388 11.46 -16.16 11.60
CA TYR A 388 11.25 -17.03 10.46
C TYR A 388 10.10 -16.52 9.61
N LEU A 389 10.36 -16.37 8.32
CA LEU A 389 9.33 -16.04 7.32
C LEU A 389 8.31 -17.18 7.22
N GLU A 390 8.80 -18.41 7.10
CA GLU A 390 8.02 -19.62 7.08
C GLU A 390 8.76 -20.74 7.79
N HIS A 391 8.01 -21.63 8.43
CA HIS A 391 8.55 -22.82 9.06
C HIS A 391 7.55 -23.98 8.99
N GLY A 392 8.05 -25.20 9.03
CA GLY A 392 7.26 -26.42 9.01
C GLY A 392 8.02 -27.60 9.60
N GLU A 393 7.30 -28.68 9.86
CA GLU A 393 7.86 -29.92 10.40
C GLU A 393 7.74 -31.04 9.37
N TYR A 394 8.84 -31.76 9.13
CA TYR A 394 8.89 -32.91 8.24
C TYR A 394 9.77 -34.00 8.85
N GLU A 395 9.24 -35.23 8.93
CA GLU A 395 9.91 -36.38 9.56
C GLU A 395 10.48 -36.07 10.96
N GLY A 396 9.72 -35.34 11.79
CA GLY A 396 10.11 -34.97 13.16
C GLY A 396 11.17 -33.88 13.27
N ASN A 397 11.58 -33.26 12.15
CA ASN A 397 12.56 -32.19 12.09
C ASN A 397 11.92 -30.90 11.60
N LEU A 398 12.35 -29.78 12.18
CA LEU A 398 11.93 -28.45 11.75
C LEU A 398 12.73 -27.99 10.53
N TYR A 399 12.05 -27.26 9.65
CA TYR A 399 12.60 -26.60 8.47
C TYR A 399 12.03 -25.19 8.38
N GLY A 400 12.80 -24.22 7.89
CA GLY A 400 12.29 -22.87 7.74
C GLY A 400 13.28 -21.90 7.11
N THR A 401 12.77 -20.76 6.68
CA THR A 401 13.53 -19.68 6.05
C THR A 401 13.57 -18.49 7.00
N LYS A 402 14.77 -18.04 7.38
CA LYS A 402 14.93 -16.86 8.23
C LYS A 402 14.78 -15.57 7.42
N ILE A 403 14.25 -14.54 8.07
CA ILE A 403 14.13 -13.19 7.48
C ILE A 403 15.53 -12.60 7.24
N ASP A 404 16.44 -12.73 8.20
CA ASP A 404 17.84 -12.27 8.08
C ASP A 404 18.55 -12.80 6.83
N SER A 405 18.29 -14.04 6.43
CA SER A 405 18.88 -14.62 5.22
C SER A 405 18.43 -13.91 3.94
N ILE A 406 17.24 -13.31 3.94
CA ILE A 406 16.74 -12.51 2.82
C ILE A 406 17.54 -11.20 2.76
N HIS A 407 17.76 -10.56 3.91
CA HIS A 407 18.59 -9.35 4.00
C HIS A 407 20.01 -9.59 3.53
N GLU A 408 20.66 -10.68 3.97
CA GLU A 408 22.02 -11.04 3.55
C GLU A 408 22.15 -11.12 2.01
N VAL A 409 21.15 -11.70 1.33
CA VAL A 409 21.14 -11.78 -0.14
C VAL A 409 20.94 -10.40 -0.77
N VAL A 410 20.01 -9.59 -0.25
CA VAL A 410 19.73 -8.24 -0.76
C VAL A 410 20.92 -7.31 -0.56
N GLU A 411 21.57 -7.35 0.60
CA GLU A 411 22.76 -6.57 0.93
C GLU A 411 23.96 -6.95 0.07
N SER A 412 24.03 -8.19 -0.43
CA SER A 412 25.03 -8.62 -1.41
C SER A 412 24.81 -8.02 -2.82
N GLY A 413 23.79 -7.17 -2.99
CA GLY A 413 23.45 -6.50 -4.25
C GLY A 413 22.65 -7.36 -5.22
N LYS A 414 22.13 -8.51 -4.76
CA LYS A 414 21.39 -9.48 -5.58
C LYS A 414 19.90 -9.40 -5.30
N MET A 415 19.09 -9.71 -6.33
CA MET A 415 17.67 -9.97 -6.13
C MET A 415 17.50 -11.34 -5.47
N CYS A 416 16.85 -11.37 -4.30
CA CYS A 416 16.60 -12.60 -3.56
C CYS A 416 15.39 -13.34 -4.12
N ILE A 417 15.60 -14.52 -4.69
CA ILE A 417 14.53 -15.38 -5.22
C ILE A 417 14.04 -16.35 -4.14
N LEU A 418 12.74 -16.31 -3.87
CA LEU A 418 12.05 -17.06 -2.83
C LEU A 418 10.94 -17.93 -3.45
N ASP A 419 10.92 -19.23 -3.14
CA ASP A 419 9.87 -20.19 -3.54
C ASP A 419 9.04 -20.64 -2.31
N VAL A 420 8.37 -19.67 -1.69
CA VAL A 420 7.68 -19.79 -0.39
C VAL A 420 6.19 -20.15 -0.52
N ASN A 421 5.53 -20.43 0.60
CA ASN A 421 4.08 -20.61 0.68
C ASN A 421 3.33 -19.26 0.44
N PRO A 422 2.14 -19.25 -0.18
CA PRO A 422 1.30 -18.06 -0.32
C PRO A 422 1.17 -17.18 0.93
N GLN A 423 1.10 -17.78 2.13
CA GLN A 423 0.97 -17.01 3.39
C GLN A 423 2.17 -16.08 3.65
N ALA A 424 3.36 -16.44 3.16
CA ALA A 424 4.57 -15.64 3.33
C ALA A 424 4.49 -14.27 2.61
N VAL A 425 3.64 -14.15 1.59
CA VAL A 425 3.47 -12.88 0.84
C VAL A 425 2.97 -11.76 1.75
N LYS A 426 2.15 -12.08 2.76
CA LYS A 426 1.63 -11.09 3.72
C LYS A 426 2.74 -10.44 4.55
N VAL A 427 3.80 -11.20 4.84
CA VAL A 427 4.97 -10.70 5.55
C VAL A 427 5.92 -9.96 4.60
N LEU A 428 6.04 -10.44 3.36
CA LEU A 428 6.97 -9.90 2.37
C LEU A 428 6.45 -8.63 1.67
N ARG A 429 5.14 -8.36 1.62
CA ARG A 429 4.55 -7.22 0.89
C ARG A 429 4.75 -5.89 1.63
N THR A 430 6.00 -5.48 1.78
CA THR A 430 6.40 -4.25 2.48
C THR A 430 7.49 -3.49 1.72
N ALA A 431 7.70 -2.22 2.08
CA ALA A 431 8.80 -1.39 1.59
C ALA A 431 10.20 -1.98 1.87
N GLU A 432 10.29 -2.87 2.86
CA GLU A 432 11.51 -3.53 3.25
C GLU A 432 11.99 -4.52 2.17
N PHE A 433 11.10 -5.39 1.69
CA PHE A 433 11.42 -6.45 0.73
C PHE A 433 11.04 -6.12 -0.71
N VAL A 434 10.21 -5.10 -0.93
CA VAL A 434 9.76 -4.60 -2.24
C VAL A 434 9.56 -5.74 -3.26
N PRO A 435 8.67 -6.70 -2.97
CA PRO A 435 8.61 -7.94 -3.72
C PRO A 435 8.05 -7.74 -5.13
N TYR A 436 8.49 -8.61 -6.03
CA TYR A 436 7.78 -8.91 -7.27
C TYR A 436 7.20 -10.32 -7.14
N VAL A 437 5.89 -10.43 -7.03
CA VAL A 437 5.17 -11.66 -6.73
C VAL A 437 4.67 -12.29 -8.03
N VAL A 438 5.25 -13.42 -8.39
CA VAL A 438 4.90 -14.17 -9.59
C VAL A 438 4.19 -15.47 -9.20
N PHE A 439 2.94 -15.60 -9.62
CA PHE A 439 2.20 -16.83 -9.50
C PHE A 439 2.49 -17.75 -10.68
N ILE A 440 2.96 -18.96 -10.36
CA ILE A 440 3.18 -20.05 -11.30
C ILE A 440 1.95 -20.93 -11.23
N GLU A 441 1.05 -20.74 -12.19
CA GLU A 441 -0.20 -21.45 -12.32
C GLU A 441 0.04 -22.86 -12.88
N ALA A 442 -0.65 -23.84 -12.31
CA ALA A 442 -0.65 -25.19 -12.85
C ALA A 442 -1.41 -25.21 -14.20
N PRO A 443 -0.86 -25.86 -15.23
CA PRO A 443 -1.63 -26.13 -16.44
C PRO A 443 -2.79 -27.08 -16.11
N ASP A 444 -3.67 -27.31 -17.09
CA ASP A 444 -4.74 -28.28 -16.94
C ASP A 444 -4.20 -29.70 -16.64
N PHE A 445 -5.05 -30.53 -16.06
CA PHE A 445 -4.69 -31.85 -15.57
C PHE A 445 -4.01 -32.74 -16.64
N GLU A 446 -4.53 -32.73 -17.87
CA GLU A 446 -4.00 -33.58 -18.94
C GLU A 446 -2.62 -33.09 -19.40
N THR A 447 -2.44 -31.77 -19.54
CA THR A 447 -1.15 -31.16 -19.83
C THR A 447 -0.13 -31.46 -18.72
N LEU A 448 -0.50 -31.27 -17.45
CA LEU A 448 0.37 -31.55 -16.31
C LEU A 448 0.80 -33.02 -16.26
N ARG A 449 -0.14 -33.94 -16.56
CA ARG A 449 0.11 -35.38 -16.65
C ARG A 449 1.08 -35.73 -17.77
N ALA A 450 0.89 -35.16 -18.96
CA ALA A 450 1.78 -35.34 -20.08
C ALA A 450 3.20 -34.83 -19.78
N MET A 451 3.31 -33.66 -19.14
CA MET A 451 4.57 -33.10 -18.69
C MET A 451 5.28 -34.00 -17.67
N ASN A 452 4.55 -34.53 -16.68
CA ASN A 452 5.14 -35.45 -15.69
C ASN A 452 5.68 -36.71 -16.36
N LYS A 453 4.94 -37.27 -17.32
CA LYS A 453 5.38 -38.43 -18.09
C LYS A 453 6.64 -38.14 -18.91
N ALA A 454 6.67 -37.02 -19.64
CA ALA A 454 7.84 -36.60 -20.41
C ALA A 454 9.07 -36.30 -19.52
N ALA A 455 8.86 -35.73 -18.33
CA ALA A 455 9.92 -35.50 -17.36
C ALA A 455 10.51 -36.82 -16.81
N LEU A 456 9.68 -37.86 -16.69
CA LEU A 456 10.13 -39.21 -16.30
C LEU A 456 10.94 -39.86 -17.43
N GLU A 457 10.45 -39.79 -18.66
CA GLU A 457 11.10 -40.36 -19.86
C GLU A 457 12.45 -39.71 -20.15
N SER A 458 12.59 -38.41 -19.87
CA SER A 458 13.84 -37.66 -19.99
C SER A 458 14.77 -37.79 -18.78
N GLY A 459 14.35 -38.48 -17.72
CA GLY A 459 15.14 -38.65 -16.48
C GLY A 459 15.28 -37.38 -15.63
N ILE A 460 14.54 -36.31 -15.94
CA ILE A 460 14.51 -35.06 -15.18
C ILE A 460 13.76 -35.24 -13.86
N ALA A 461 12.70 -36.05 -13.87
CA ALA A 461 11.92 -36.41 -12.68
C ALA A 461 12.20 -37.86 -12.26
N THR A 462 12.51 -38.07 -10.99
CA THR A 462 12.78 -39.39 -10.41
C THR A 462 11.56 -40.03 -9.77
N LYS A 463 10.53 -39.24 -9.46
CA LYS A 463 9.28 -39.68 -8.82
C LYS A 463 8.13 -39.57 -9.81
N GLN A 464 7.49 -40.70 -10.09
CA GLN A 464 6.22 -40.72 -10.79
C GLN A 464 5.14 -40.16 -9.86
N LEU A 465 4.45 -39.10 -10.30
CA LEU A 465 3.31 -38.56 -9.58
C LEU A 465 2.07 -39.38 -9.90
N THR A 466 1.22 -39.61 -8.90
CA THR A 466 -0.08 -40.25 -9.14
C THR A 466 -1.06 -39.26 -9.75
N ASP A 467 -2.09 -39.74 -10.45
CA ASP A 467 -3.19 -38.90 -10.94
C ASP A 467 -3.82 -38.09 -9.78
N ALA A 468 -3.85 -38.64 -8.56
CA ALA A 468 -4.33 -37.91 -7.38
C ALA A 468 -3.42 -36.74 -6.97
N ASP A 469 -2.10 -36.89 -7.08
CA ASP A 469 -1.14 -35.82 -6.78
C ASP A 469 -1.24 -34.69 -7.82
N LEU A 470 -1.37 -35.06 -9.09
CA LEU A 470 -1.52 -34.10 -10.20
C LEU A 470 -2.83 -33.31 -10.05
N LYS A 471 -3.94 -33.99 -9.75
CA LYS A 471 -5.22 -33.34 -9.50
C LYS A 471 -5.15 -32.40 -8.29
N ARG A 472 -4.49 -32.83 -7.20
CA ARG A 472 -4.25 -31.97 -6.03
C ARG A 472 -3.47 -30.71 -6.39
N THR A 473 -2.48 -30.82 -7.28
CA THR A 473 -1.70 -29.66 -7.76
C THR A 473 -2.59 -28.64 -8.48
N VAL A 474 -3.46 -29.11 -9.38
CA VAL A 474 -4.41 -28.25 -10.11
C VAL A 474 -5.42 -27.61 -9.15
N ASP A 475 -6.02 -28.40 -8.25
CA ASP A 475 -7.00 -27.91 -7.27
C ASP A 475 -6.37 -26.90 -6.30
N GLU A 476 -5.14 -27.14 -5.84
CA GLU A 476 -4.37 -26.21 -5.01
C GLU A 476 -4.05 -24.92 -5.76
N SER A 477 -3.65 -25.00 -7.04
CA SER A 477 -3.39 -23.83 -7.89
C SER A 477 -4.62 -22.93 -7.99
N CYS A 478 -5.79 -23.52 -8.26
CA CYS A 478 -7.07 -22.80 -8.27
C CYS A 478 -7.40 -22.13 -6.93
N ARG A 479 -7.14 -22.83 -5.80
CA ARG A 479 -7.37 -22.29 -4.45
C ARG A 479 -6.43 -21.11 -4.16
N ILE A 480 -5.16 -21.21 -4.53
CA ILE A 480 -4.16 -20.15 -4.37
C ILE A 480 -4.56 -18.92 -5.19
N GLN A 481 -4.93 -19.09 -6.46
CA GLN A 481 -5.38 -17.98 -7.31
C GLN A 481 -6.57 -17.23 -6.71
N ARG A 482 -7.56 -17.95 -6.19
CA ARG A 482 -8.74 -17.34 -5.55
C ARG A 482 -8.41 -16.61 -4.24
N GLY A 483 -7.51 -17.18 -3.42
CA GLY A 483 -7.19 -16.63 -2.10
C GLY A 483 -6.18 -15.49 -2.13
N TYR A 484 -5.23 -15.51 -3.09
CA TYR A 484 -4.05 -14.64 -3.11
C TYR A 484 -3.88 -13.87 -4.42
N GLY A 485 -4.79 -14.00 -5.39
CA GLY A 485 -4.67 -13.36 -6.70
C GLY A 485 -4.41 -11.86 -6.65
N HIS A 486 -4.97 -11.16 -5.67
CA HIS A 486 -4.79 -9.73 -5.45
C HIS A 486 -3.35 -9.34 -5.06
N TYR A 487 -2.53 -10.29 -4.65
CA TYR A 487 -1.12 -10.07 -4.32
C TYR A 487 -0.17 -10.26 -5.50
N PHE A 488 -0.62 -10.82 -6.62
CA PHE A 488 0.25 -11.21 -7.72
C PHE A 488 0.49 -10.05 -8.68
N ASP A 489 1.76 -9.79 -8.98
CA ASP A 489 2.16 -8.84 -10.03
C ASP A 489 2.10 -9.50 -11.43
N LEU A 490 2.26 -10.82 -11.49
CA LEU A 490 2.28 -11.60 -12.72
C LEU A 490 1.78 -13.02 -12.49
N CYS A 491 0.92 -13.53 -13.38
CA CYS A 491 0.50 -14.92 -13.42
C CYS A 491 1.05 -15.59 -14.68
N LEU A 492 1.71 -16.75 -14.54
CA LEU A 492 2.26 -17.54 -15.64
C LEU A 492 1.79 -18.99 -15.53
N VAL A 493 1.10 -19.49 -16.54
CA VAL A 493 0.80 -20.92 -16.67
C VAL A 493 2.07 -21.67 -17.04
N ASN A 494 2.43 -22.69 -16.24
CA ASN A 494 3.61 -23.52 -16.50
C ASN A 494 3.26 -24.78 -17.30
N ASP A 495 2.83 -24.61 -18.54
CA ASP A 495 2.63 -25.68 -19.52
C ASP A 495 3.94 -26.06 -20.25
N ASN A 496 4.93 -25.17 -20.23
CA ASN A 496 6.25 -25.38 -20.79
C ASN A 496 7.31 -24.58 -20.03
N MET A 497 8.21 -25.29 -19.35
CA MET A 497 9.24 -24.68 -18.49
C MET A 497 10.15 -23.68 -19.21
N GLU A 498 10.46 -23.89 -20.48
CA GLU A 498 11.32 -22.98 -21.25
C GLU A 498 10.59 -21.67 -21.57
N ARG A 499 9.35 -21.78 -22.04
CA ARG A 499 8.52 -20.62 -22.37
C ARG A 499 8.20 -19.80 -21.12
N THR A 500 7.80 -20.45 -20.03
CA THR A 500 7.53 -19.77 -18.75
C THR A 500 8.78 -19.05 -18.24
N PHE A 501 9.96 -19.68 -18.36
CA PHE A 501 11.23 -19.04 -18.00
C PHE A 501 11.52 -17.80 -18.85
N GLN A 502 11.33 -17.87 -20.17
CA GLN A 502 11.53 -16.72 -21.07
C GLN A 502 10.56 -15.58 -20.76
N GLN A 503 9.28 -15.89 -20.51
CA GLN A 503 8.28 -14.89 -20.12
C GLN A 503 8.66 -14.19 -18.81
N LEU A 504 9.14 -14.96 -17.82
CA LEU A 504 9.62 -14.41 -16.57
C LEU A 504 10.85 -13.52 -16.76
N GLN A 505 11.81 -13.91 -17.60
CA GLN A 505 12.96 -13.07 -17.92
C GLN A 505 12.56 -11.75 -18.58
N VAL A 506 11.61 -11.78 -19.52
CA VAL A 506 11.07 -10.56 -20.15
C VAL A 506 10.41 -9.67 -19.10
N ALA A 507 9.59 -10.23 -18.21
CA ALA A 507 8.96 -9.47 -17.14
C ALA A 507 10.00 -8.81 -16.21
N LEU A 508 11.02 -9.56 -15.79
CA LEU A 508 12.11 -9.02 -14.98
C LEU A 508 12.88 -7.92 -15.69
N GLN A 509 13.15 -8.05 -17.00
CA GLN A 509 13.80 -7.01 -17.81
C GLN A 509 12.98 -5.72 -17.86
N LYS A 510 11.65 -5.80 -17.95
CA LYS A 510 10.78 -4.63 -17.93
C LYS A 510 10.92 -3.83 -16.63
N LEU A 511 11.09 -4.49 -15.48
CA LEU A 511 11.29 -3.80 -14.20
C LEU A 511 12.50 -2.85 -14.22
N TYR A 512 13.55 -3.20 -14.97
CA TYR A 512 14.75 -2.36 -15.10
C TYR A 512 14.58 -1.16 -16.04
N ASN A 513 13.66 -1.25 -17.00
CA ASN A 513 13.59 -0.31 -18.12
C ASN A 513 12.32 0.55 -18.11
N GLU A 514 11.26 0.07 -17.47
CA GLU A 514 9.93 0.69 -17.47
C GLU A 514 9.59 1.22 -16.08
N SER A 515 8.81 2.30 -16.03
CA SER A 515 8.24 2.79 -14.78
C SER A 515 7.32 1.74 -14.17
N GLN A 516 7.27 1.69 -12.84
CA GLN A 516 6.47 0.71 -12.11
C GLN A 516 5.44 1.40 -11.23
N TRP A 517 4.29 0.77 -11.08
CA TRP A 517 3.33 1.13 -10.05
C TRP A 517 3.60 0.28 -8.81
N VAL A 518 3.72 0.94 -7.66
CA VAL A 518 3.94 0.31 -6.35
C VAL A 518 2.97 0.90 -5.35
N PRO A 519 2.63 0.17 -4.27
CA PRO A 519 1.86 0.74 -3.17
C PRO A 519 2.48 2.04 -2.66
N VAL A 520 1.65 3.04 -2.38
CA VAL A 520 2.08 4.35 -1.81
C VAL A 520 2.86 4.14 -0.51
N SER A 521 2.47 3.14 0.30
CA SER A 521 3.15 2.76 1.56
C SER A 521 4.58 2.23 1.39
N TRP A 522 5.04 2.02 0.16
CA TRP A 522 6.42 1.64 -0.11
C TRP A 522 7.32 2.83 -0.42
N VAL A 523 6.72 4.01 -0.65
CA VAL A 523 7.41 5.22 -1.08
C VAL A 523 7.45 6.26 0.04
N TYR A 524 6.36 6.40 0.79
CA TYR A 524 6.16 7.43 1.82
C TYR A 524 6.20 6.88 3.24
#